data_AF-A0A7X6YLG9-F1
#
_entry.id   AF-A0A7X6YLG9-F1
#
_cell.length_a   1.000
_cell.length_b   1.000
_cell.length_c   1.000
_cell.angle_alpha   90.00
_cell.angle_beta   90.00
_cell.angle_gamma   90.00
#
_symmetry.space_group_name_H-M   'P 1'
#
loop_
_entity.id
_entity.type
_entity.pdbx_description
1 polymer ?
#
loop_
_entity_poly.entity_id
_entity_poly.type
_entity_poly.pdbx_seq_one_letter_code
_entity_poly.pdbx_strand_id
1 'polypeptide(L)' 'MENLVYRLVFLFFTIYVLINSISYGIYEIKNEKNKFGGSMIIAFTIFSIILGNVMIWQK' A
#
# COMPACT_ATOMS: atom_id res chain seq x y z
N MET A 1 -6.32 -20.82 -13.81
CA MET A 1 -5.66 -21.17 -12.53
C MET A 1 -4.46 -20.26 -12.28
N GLU A 2 -3.50 -20.18 -13.21
CA GLU A 2 -2.30 -19.32 -13.08
C GLU A 2 -2.61 -17.83 -12.84
N ASN A 3 -3.54 -17.24 -13.60
CA ASN A 3 -3.96 -15.84 -13.38
C ASN A 3 -4.59 -15.59 -12.00
N LEU A 4 -5.26 -16.59 -11.41
CA LEU A 4 -5.90 -16.43 -10.10
C LEU A 4 -4.88 -16.52 -8.96
N VAL A 5 -3.94 -17.46 -9.04
CA VAL A 5 -2.83 -17.56 -8.08
C VAL A 5 -2.00 -16.27 -8.11
N TYR A 6 -1.66 -15.76 -9.30
CA TYR A 6 -0.96 -14.49 -9.44
C TYR A 6 -1.71 -13.31 -8.79
N ARG A 7 -3.02 -13.19 -9.05
CA ARG A 7 -3.86 -12.14 -8.45
C ARG A 7 -3.88 -12.21 -6.93
N LEU A 8 -3.97 -13.42 -6.35
CA LEU A 8 -3.94 -13.61 -4.90
C LEU A 8 -2.57 -13.25 -4.31
N VAL A 9 -1.47 -13.69 -4.93
CA VAL A 9 -0.11 -13.34 -4.47
C VAL A 9 0.11 -11.83 -4.52
N PHE A 10 -0.34 -11.17 -5.59
CA PHE A 10 -0.28 -9.71 -5.70
C PHE A 10 -1.12 -9.02 -4.61
N LEU A 11 -2.32 -9.52 -4.32
CA LEU A 11 -3.17 -9.00 -3.25
C LEU A 11 -2.45 -9.09 -1.89
N PHE A 12 -1.91 -10.25 -1.53
CA PHE A 12 -1.17 -10.42 -0.26
C PHE A 12 0.06 -9.52 -0.19
N PHE A 13 0.81 -9.39 -1.30
CA PHE A 13 1.95 -8.49 -1.39
C PHE A 13 1.55 -7.03 -1.17
N THR A 14 0.46 -6.58 -1.78
CA THR A 14 0.00 -5.20 -1.60
C THR A 14 -0.52 -4.92 -0.19
N ILE A 15 -1.17 -5.89 0.47
CA ILE A 15 -1.55 -5.79 1.89
C ILE A 15 -0.29 -5.67 2.78
N TYR A 16 0.75 -6.45 2.50
CA TYR A 16 2.02 -6.35 3.22
C TYR A 16 2.67 -4.96 3.08
N VAL A 17 2.68 -4.41 1.86
CA VAL A 17 3.18 -3.04 1.60
C VAL A 17 2.34 -2.01 2.36
N LEU A 18 1.00 -2.15 2.37
CA LEU A 18 0.10 -1.24 3.07
C LEU A 18 0.44 -1.16 4.57
N ILE A 19 0.61 -2.30 5.23
CA ILE A 19 0.90 -2.39 6.66
C ILE A 19 2.22 -1.68 6.99
N ASN A 20 3.26 -1.94 6.18
CA ASN A 20 4.58 -1.32 6.39
C ASN A 20 4.54 0.20 6.16
N SER A 21 3.89 0.66 5.10
CA SER A 21 3.78 2.10 4.81
C SER A 21 2.93 2.84 5.83
N ILE A 22 1.84 2.25 6.33
CA ILE A 22 1.05 2.83 7.41
C ILE A 22 1.90 2.91 8.69
N SER A 23 2.63 1.84 9.02
CA SER A 23 3.53 1.83 10.18
C SER A 23 4.59 2.93 10.08
N TYR A 24 5.20 3.10 8.91
CA TYR A 24 6.18 4.15 8.66
C TYR A 24 5.56 5.56 8.69
N GLY A 25 4.39 5.74 8.08
CA GLY A 25 3.68 7.01 8.13
C GLY A 25 3.30 7.42 9.55
N ILE A 26 2.85 6.46 10.38
CA ILE A 26 2.59 6.69 11.80
C ILE A 26 3.89 7.03 12.55
N TYR A 27 4.99 6.33 12.26
CA TYR A 27 6.31 6.63 12.83
C TYR A 27 6.73 8.08 12.53
N GLU A 28 6.63 8.52 11.28
CA GLU A 28 6.98 9.90 10.89
C GLU A 28 6.11 10.95 11.61
N ILE A 29 4.80 10.70 11.68
CA ILE A 29 3.87 11.63 12.33
C ILE A 29 4.16 11.76 13.83
N LYS A 30 4.46 10.64 14.50
CA LYS A 30 4.60 10.59 15.96
C LYS A 30 6.01 10.90 16.46
N ASN A 31 7.03 10.33 15.83
CA ASN A 31 8.41 10.42 16.31
C ASN A 31 9.16 11.59 15.67
N GLU A 32 9.03 11.75 14.35
CA GLU A 32 9.72 12.83 13.61
C GLU A 32 8.93 14.13 13.58
N LYS A 33 7.69 14.13 14.10
CA LYS A 33 6.72 15.25 14.03
C LYS A 33 6.46 15.73 12.59
N ASN A 34 6.82 14.93 11.58
CA ASN A 34 6.60 15.23 10.17
C ASN A 34 5.21 14.77 9.76
N LYS A 35 4.22 15.62 10.09
CA LYS A 35 2.81 15.32 9.79
C LYS A 35 2.53 15.25 8.29
N PHE A 36 3.19 16.12 7.52
CA PHE A 36 2.98 16.20 6.08
C PHE A 36 3.58 15.02 5.35
N GLY A 37 4.84 14.65 5.64
CA GLY A 37 5.48 13.49 5.02
C GLY A 37 4.71 12.20 5.32
N GLY A 38 4.40 11.96 6.60
CA GLY A 38 3.70 10.74 7.01
C GLY A 38 2.29 10.64 6.44
N SER A 39 1.53 11.75 6.36
CA SER A 39 0.22 11.73 5.71
C SER A 39 0.32 11.50 4.20
N MET A 40 1.32 12.10 3.54
CA MET A 40 1.57 11.92 2.11
C MET A 40 1.91 10.46 1.79
N ILE A 41 2.75 9.82 2.59
CA ILE A 41 3.14 8.40 2.42
C ILE A 41 1.92 7.48 2.52
N ILE A 42 1.06 7.71 3.52
CA ILE A 42 -0.15 6.91 3.70
C ILE A 42 -1.10 7.11 2.51
N ALA A 43 -1.36 8.36 2.12
CA ALA A 43 -2.25 8.68 1.01
C ALA A 43 -1.75 8.11 -0.33
N PHE A 44 -0.46 8.28 -0.62
CA PHE A 44 0.14 7.80 -1.87
C PHE A 44 0.18 6.27 -1.92
N THR A 45 0.45 5.60 -0.79
CA THR A 45 0.43 4.14 -0.72
C THR A 45 -0.97 3.59 -0.98
N ILE A 46 -2.00 4.15 -0.33
CA ILE A 46 -3.40 3.73 -0.55
C ILE A 46 -3.76 3.91 -2.03
N PHE A 47 -3.43 5.05 -2.62
CA PHE A 47 -3.67 5.32 -4.03
C PHE A 47 -2.99 4.31 -4.96
N SER A 48 -1.69 4.05 -4.78
CA SER A 48 -0.94 3.08 -5.59
C SER A 48 -1.46 1.66 -5.46
N ILE A 49 -1.89 1.24 -4.26
CA ILE A 49 -2.43 -0.10 -4.01
C ILE A 49 -3.78 -0.28 -4.69
N ILE A 50 -4.67 0.71 -4.61
CA ILE A 50 -5.97 0.67 -5.28
C ILE A 50 -5.76 0.57 -6.80
N LEU A 51 -4.93 1.45 -7.37
CA LEU A 51 -4.63 1.43 -8.80
C LEU A 51 -4.03 0.08 -9.24
N GLY A 52 -3.01 -0.39 -8.53
CA GLY A 52 -2.34 -1.65 -8.84
C GLY A 52 -3.30 -2.83 -8.84
N ASN A 53 -4.13 -2.96 -7.79
CA ASN A 53 -5.09 -4.06 -7.70
C ASN A 53 -6.19 -3.96 -8.77
N VAL A 54 -6.69 -2.76 -9.09
CA VAL A 54 -7.67 -2.57 -10.17
C VAL A 54 -7.09 -3.03 -11.52
N MET A 55 -5.87 -2.61 -11.86
CA MET A 55 -5.22 -3.00 -13.12
C MET A 55 -4.99 -4.51 -13.21
N ILE A 56 -4.56 -5.14 -12.11
CA ILE A 56 -4.33 -6.59 -12.05
C ILE A 56 -5.67 -7.35 -12.17
N TRP A 57 -6.75 -6.83 -11.59
CA TRP A 57 -8.04 -7.51 -11.60
C TRP A 57 -8.80 -7.37 -12.93
N GLN A 58 -8.52 -6.33 -13.69
CA GLN A 58 -9.08 -6.12 -15.04
C GLN A 58 -8.38 -6.95 -16.13
N LYS A 59 -7.18 -7.48 -15.86
CA LYS A 59 -6.35 -8.21 -16.83
C LYS A 59 -6.48 -9.72 -16.69
#